data_AF-A0A8J7BDV0-F1
#
_entry.id   AF-A0A8J7BDV0-F1
#
_cell.length_a   1.000
_cell.length_b   1.000
_cell.length_c   1.000
_cell.angle_alpha   90.00
_cell.angle_beta   90.00
_cell.angle_gamma   90.00
#
_symmetry.space_group_name_H-M   'P 1'
#
loop_
_entity.id
_entity.type
_entity.pdbx_description
1 polymer ?
#
loop_
_entity_poly.entity_id
_entity_poly.type
_entity_poly.pdbx_seq_one_letter_code
_entity_poly.pdbx_strand_id
1 'polypeptide(L)'
;MPGDYILFAQHGWADTNQSMMTLAEQLAGDRAQIVAPCLNYAMTWLRISPLVDEVDALASATLARQPDLPVRIVGHSMGGLIWLEVLNRHPDWWPRVEFLTLVGSPVGGADLGRLLDPLKLGVGIAADLGRDRRPLAARIAAAITTLSIAGDVDRGSDGTITIESTRVPNGQFVCLGGISHAALRCHPRVVEQIQQFWKGDSLSALLSPHPLVEQLRQIPGMTDAHQRDFARATPWHTFADGTNIRLWLSPFGIHHVFLASAEDDCLYSGYVGWLHSGELWHSLGALRADAKLSRDW
;
A
#
# COMPACT_ATOMS: atom_id res chain seq x y z
N MET A 1 -31.28 -15.74 -0.33
CA MET A 1 -30.88 -16.23 -1.67
C MET A 1 -29.35 -16.29 -1.69
N PRO A 2 -28.70 -17.24 -2.37
CA PRO A 2 -27.27 -17.13 -2.62
C PRO A 2 -27.02 -15.83 -3.37
N GLY A 3 -26.06 -15.01 -2.92
CA GLY A 3 -25.66 -13.80 -3.65
C GLY A 3 -25.00 -14.17 -4.99
N ASP A 4 -24.96 -13.22 -5.91
CA ASP A 4 -24.33 -13.32 -7.23
C ASP A 4 -22.79 -13.49 -7.14
N TYR A 5 -22.19 -13.11 -5.99
CA TYR A 5 -20.76 -13.21 -5.71
C TYR A 5 -20.47 -13.30 -4.22
N ILE A 6 -19.22 -13.62 -3.86
CA ILE A 6 -18.72 -13.57 -2.49
C ILE A 6 -17.94 -12.25 -2.31
N LEU A 7 -18.27 -11.50 -1.27
CA LEU A 7 -17.54 -10.29 -0.87
C LEU A 7 -16.79 -10.54 0.43
N PHE A 8 -15.46 -10.62 0.34
CA PHE A 8 -14.61 -10.59 1.52
C PHE A 8 -14.26 -9.16 1.90
N ALA A 9 -14.46 -8.80 3.17
CA ALA A 9 -14.10 -7.51 3.71
C ALA A 9 -13.25 -7.66 4.98
N GLN A 10 -12.02 -7.14 4.99
CA GLN A 10 -11.09 -7.35 6.11
C GLN A 10 -10.65 -6.04 6.76
N HIS A 11 -10.82 -5.96 8.08
CA HIS A 11 -10.41 -4.82 8.90
C HIS A 11 -8.90 -4.83 9.17
N GLY A 12 -8.39 -3.67 9.59
CA GLY A 12 -6.99 -3.45 9.91
C GLY A 12 -6.60 -3.81 11.34
N TRP A 13 -5.42 -3.31 11.72
CA TRP A 13 -4.83 -3.47 13.03
C TRP A 13 -5.61 -2.74 14.12
N ALA A 14 -5.69 -3.32 15.32
CA ALA A 14 -6.39 -2.76 16.47
C ALA A 14 -7.83 -2.32 16.16
N ASP A 15 -8.56 -3.17 15.41
CA ASP A 15 -9.91 -2.89 14.94
C ASP A 15 -10.83 -4.12 15.08
N THR A 16 -12.12 -3.94 14.78
CA THR A 16 -13.14 -4.98 14.67
C THR A 16 -13.73 -5.00 13.25
N ASN A 17 -14.55 -5.99 12.93
CA ASN A 17 -15.18 -6.09 11.62
C ASN A 17 -16.32 -5.07 11.38
N GLN A 18 -16.80 -4.34 12.39
CA GLN A 18 -18.03 -3.54 12.30
C GLN A 18 -18.03 -2.53 11.15
N SER A 19 -16.94 -1.75 11.01
CA SER A 19 -16.86 -0.74 9.94
C SER A 19 -16.76 -1.37 8.55
N MET A 20 -16.05 -2.50 8.44
CA MET A 20 -15.91 -3.23 7.19
C MET A 20 -17.21 -3.97 6.81
N MET A 21 -18.00 -4.41 7.78
CA MET A 21 -19.36 -4.89 7.56
C MET A 21 -20.25 -3.79 6.99
N THR A 22 -20.24 -2.60 7.59
CA THR A 22 -20.99 -1.44 7.06
C THR A 22 -20.56 -1.08 5.63
N LEU A 23 -19.25 -1.10 5.35
CA LEU A 23 -18.75 -0.91 3.97
C LEU A 23 -19.28 -2.00 3.04
N ALA A 24 -19.16 -3.26 3.42
CA ALA A 24 -19.59 -4.40 2.61
C ALA A 24 -21.09 -4.37 2.31
N GLU A 25 -21.92 -4.03 3.29
CA GLU A 25 -23.37 -3.85 3.13
C GLU A 25 -23.70 -2.74 2.14
N GLN A 26 -23.01 -1.59 2.22
CA GLN A 26 -23.18 -0.48 1.28
C GLN A 26 -22.72 -0.82 -0.14
N LEU A 27 -21.72 -1.69 -0.28
CA LEU A 27 -21.18 -2.13 -1.56
C LEU A 27 -22.05 -3.19 -2.23
N ALA A 28 -22.46 -4.20 -1.48
CA ALA A 28 -23.13 -5.39 -2.00
C ALA A 28 -24.66 -5.26 -2.05
N GLY A 29 -25.27 -4.58 -1.07
CA GLY A 29 -26.68 -4.77 -0.77
C GLY A 29 -26.99 -6.26 -0.63
N ASP A 30 -28.07 -6.72 -1.27
CA ASP A 30 -28.52 -8.13 -1.22
C ASP A 30 -27.85 -9.04 -2.25
N ARG A 31 -26.90 -8.53 -3.04
CA ARG A 31 -26.30 -9.25 -4.18
C ARG A 31 -25.08 -10.10 -3.82
N ALA A 32 -24.55 -10.01 -2.61
CA ALA A 32 -23.36 -10.77 -2.23
C ALA A 32 -23.55 -11.59 -0.97
N GLN A 33 -22.85 -12.71 -0.91
CA GLN A 33 -22.51 -13.32 0.37
C GLN A 33 -21.36 -12.54 1.00
N ILE A 34 -21.66 -11.75 2.04
CA ILE A 34 -20.64 -10.97 2.77
C ILE A 34 -19.91 -11.87 3.77
N VAL A 35 -18.58 -11.81 3.76
CA VAL A 35 -17.70 -12.46 4.73
C VAL A 35 -16.71 -11.43 5.27
N ALA A 36 -16.97 -10.94 6.49
CA ALA A 36 -16.06 -10.02 7.19
C ALA A 36 -15.76 -10.55 8.60
N PRO A 37 -14.73 -11.40 8.77
CA PRO A 37 -14.39 -11.93 10.08
C PRO A 37 -13.85 -10.82 10.99
N CYS A 38 -14.18 -10.92 12.28
CA CYS A 38 -13.51 -10.15 13.31
C CYS A 38 -12.30 -10.95 13.79
N LEU A 39 -11.10 -10.49 13.44
CA LEU A 39 -9.87 -11.08 13.93
C LEU A 39 -9.68 -10.75 15.40
N ASN A 40 -9.03 -11.64 16.15
CA ASN A 40 -8.76 -11.40 17.56
C ASN A 40 -7.91 -10.13 17.74
N TYR A 41 -8.50 -9.10 18.36
CA TYR A 41 -7.85 -7.80 18.58
C TYR A 41 -6.45 -7.95 19.17
N ALA A 42 -6.25 -8.81 20.18
CA ALA A 42 -4.95 -9.01 20.82
C ALA A 42 -3.91 -9.63 19.87
N MET A 43 -4.33 -10.56 18.99
CA MET A 43 -3.46 -11.18 17.99
C MET A 43 -2.98 -10.18 16.95
N THR A 44 -3.75 -9.12 16.68
CA THR A 44 -3.32 -8.05 15.76
C THR A 44 -2.07 -7.31 16.23
N TRP A 45 -1.70 -7.41 17.51
CA TRP A 45 -0.50 -6.77 18.05
C TRP A 45 0.76 -7.64 17.98
N LEU A 46 0.62 -8.94 17.68
CA LEU A 46 1.72 -9.90 17.77
C LEU A 46 2.45 -10.07 16.44
N ARG A 47 1.81 -10.70 15.46
CA ARG A 47 2.36 -10.97 14.12
C ARG A 47 1.23 -11.05 13.11
N ILE A 48 1.51 -10.73 11.86
CA ILE A 48 0.51 -10.83 10.78
C ILE A 48 0.23 -12.29 10.40
N SER A 49 1.21 -13.19 10.51
CA SER A 49 1.09 -14.57 10.00
C SER A 49 -0.10 -15.36 10.57
N PRO A 50 -0.37 -15.40 11.88
CA PRO A 50 -1.53 -16.12 12.40
C PRO A 50 -2.87 -15.55 11.92
N LEU A 51 -2.92 -14.24 11.66
CA LEU A 51 -4.10 -13.58 11.11
C LEU A 51 -4.32 -13.97 9.65
N VAL A 52 -3.23 -14.11 8.88
CA VAL A 52 -3.28 -14.65 7.51
C VAL A 52 -3.82 -16.06 7.55
N ASP A 53 -3.34 -16.92 8.45
CA ASP A 53 -3.80 -18.31 8.58
C ASP A 53 -5.31 -18.39 8.92
N GLU A 54 -5.81 -17.50 9.77
CA GLU A 54 -7.23 -17.43 10.13
C GLU A 54 -8.11 -17.01 8.94
N VAL A 55 -7.72 -15.97 8.20
CA VAL A 55 -8.44 -15.53 6.99
C VAL A 55 -8.37 -16.57 5.89
N ASP A 56 -7.21 -17.20 5.70
CA ASP A 56 -6.98 -18.27 4.73
C ASP A 56 -7.91 -19.48 4.96
N ALA A 57 -8.01 -19.95 6.20
CA ALA A 57 -8.87 -21.07 6.57
C ALA A 57 -10.35 -20.73 6.33
N LEU A 58 -10.80 -19.53 6.70
CA LEU A 58 -12.17 -19.08 6.47
C LEU A 58 -12.49 -18.93 4.99
N ALA A 59 -11.59 -18.31 4.22
CA ALA A 59 -11.74 -18.13 2.78
C ALA A 59 -11.81 -19.49 2.08
N SER A 60 -10.90 -20.41 2.40
CA SER A 60 -10.89 -21.78 1.89
C SER A 60 -12.22 -22.50 2.16
N ALA A 61 -12.71 -22.45 3.40
CA ALA A 61 -13.98 -23.06 3.77
C ALA A 61 -15.18 -22.44 3.05
N THR A 62 -15.14 -21.12 2.80
CA THR A 62 -16.20 -20.39 2.08
C THR A 62 -16.21 -20.77 0.60
N LEU A 63 -15.03 -20.74 -0.05
CA LEU A 63 -14.87 -21.05 -1.47
C LEU A 63 -15.18 -22.51 -1.78
N ALA A 64 -14.91 -23.43 -0.85
CA ALA A 64 -15.28 -24.84 -0.98
C ALA A 64 -16.81 -25.06 -0.95
N ARG A 65 -17.55 -24.23 -0.21
CA ARG A 65 -19.04 -24.30 -0.17
C ARG A 65 -19.71 -23.66 -1.38
N GLN A 66 -19.01 -22.75 -2.05
CA GLN A 66 -19.51 -21.96 -3.17
C GLN A 66 -18.46 -21.95 -4.29
N PRO A 67 -18.21 -23.09 -4.97
CA PRO A 67 -17.10 -23.24 -5.90
C PRO A 67 -17.24 -22.39 -7.17
N ASP A 68 -18.46 -22.01 -7.54
CA ASP A 68 -18.75 -21.34 -8.82
C ASP A 68 -18.94 -19.82 -8.69
N LEU A 69 -19.07 -19.29 -7.47
CA LEU A 69 -19.31 -17.86 -7.29
C LEU A 69 -18.02 -17.05 -7.51
N PRO A 70 -18.09 -15.92 -8.25
CA PRO A 70 -16.98 -14.98 -8.35
C PRO A 70 -16.68 -14.33 -6.99
N VAL A 71 -15.47 -13.81 -6.85
CA VAL A 71 -14.93 -13.28 -5.60
C VAL A 71 -14.54 -11.83 -5.75
N ARG A 72 -14.94 -11.01 -4.78
CA ARG A 72 -14.47 -9.62 -4.62
C ARG A 72 -13.87 -9.45 -3.23
N ILE A 73 -12.77 -8.72 -3.15
CA ILE A 73 -12.00 -8.56 -1.92
C ILE A 73 -11.80 -7.08 -1.65
N VAL A 74 -12.07 -6.66 -0.42
CA VAL A 74 -11.76 -5.32 0.09
C VAL A 74 -11.00 -5.45 1.41
N GLY A 75 -9.77 -4.95 1.45
CA GLY A 75 -8.96 -4.92 2.66
C GLY A 75 -8.60 -3.50 3.05
N HIS A 76 -8.85 -3.13 4.31
CA HIS A 76 -8.41 -1.85 4.88
C HIS A 76 -7.11 -2.01 5.66
N SER A 77 -6.14 -1.12 5.45
CA SER A 77 -4.89 -1.08 6.22
C SER A 77 -4.19 -2.45 6.23
N MET A 78 -3.87 -2.99 7.41
CA MET A 78 -3.33 -4.34 7.57
C MET A 78 -4.20 -5.43 6.92
N GLY A 79 -5.52 -5.26 6.85
CA GLY A 79 -6.43 -6.20 6.22
C GLY A 79 -6.17 -6.37 4.72
N GLY A 80 -5.71 -5.32 4.04
CA GLY A 80 -5.23 -5.43 2.66
C GLY A 80 -3.95 -6.24 2.55
N LEU A 81 -3.01 -6.06 3.48
CA LEU A 81 -1.78 -6.85 3.52
C LEU A 81 -2.04 -8.34 3.79
N ILE A 82 -3.00 -8.64 4.66
CA ILE A 82 -3.43 -10.02 4.91
C ILE A 82 -3.92 -10.67 3.59
N TRP A 83 -4.79 -9.99 2.84
CA TRP A 83 -5.30 -10.52 1.57
C TRP A 83 -4.21 -10.68 0.50
N LEU A 84 -3.20 -9.81 0.47
CA LEU A 84 -2.04 -10.02 -0.41
C LEU A 84 -1.33 -11.33 -0.08
N GLU A 85 -1.13 -11.66 1.20
CA GLU A 85 -0.49 -12.91 1.62
C GLU A 85 -1.38 -14.13 1.39
N VAL A 86 -2.70 -14.03 1.60
CA VAL A 86 -3.65 -15.10 1.27
C VAL A 86 -3.64 -15.40 -0.23
N LEU A 87 -3.78 -14.37 -1.08
CA LEU A 87 -3.73 -14.55 -2.53
C LEU A 87 -2.37 -15.06 -3.01
N ASN A 88 -1.29 -14.71 -2.32
CA ASN A 88 0.03 -15.27 -2.62
C ASN A 88 0.08 -16.80 -2.44
N ARG A 89 -0.60 -17.33 -1.42
CA ARG A 89 -0.66 -18.76 -1.10
C ARG A 89 -1.56 -19.55 -2.05
N HIS A 90 -2.56 -18.88 -2.64
CA HIS A 90 -3.55 -19.49 -3.53
C HIS A 90 -3.62 -18.85 -4.92
N PRO A 91 -2.58 -18.99 -5.78
CA PRO A 91 -2.63 -18.55 -7.17
C PRO A 91 -3.77 -19.17 -7.99
N ASP A 92 -4.24 -20.35 -7.59
CA ASP A 92 -5.39 -21.05 -8.17
C ASP A 92 -6.71 -20.32 -7.96
N TRP A 93 -6.81 -19.42 -6.96
CA TRP A 93 -8.01 -18.60 -6.75
C TRP A 93 -8.09 -17.40 -7.69
N TRP A 94 -6.96 -16.94 -8.25
CA TRP A 94 -6.89 -15.67 -9.00
C TRP A 94 -7.90 -15.57 -10.15
N PRO A 95 -8.14 -16.62 -10.97
CA PRO A 95 -9.14 -16.54 -12.03
C PRO A 95 -10.58 -16.29 -11.56
N ARG A 96 -10.87 -16.54 -10.27
CA ARG A 96 -12.19 -16.30 -9.66
C ARG A 96 -12.29 -14.91 -9.01
N VAL A 97 -11.17 -14.24 -8.76
CA VAL A 97 -11.16 -12.93 -8.11
C VAL A 97 -11.35 -11.85 -9.18
N GLU A 98 -12.53 -11.25 -9.21
CA GLU A 98 -12.84 -10.18 -10.17
C GLU A 98 -12.12 -8.88 -9.80
N PHE A 99 -12.12 -8.55 -8.51
CA PHE A 99 -11.63 -7.28 -8.00
C PHE A 99 -10.93 -7.44 -6.64
N LEU A 100 -9.75 -6.83 -6.55
CA LEU A 100 -9.05 -6.59 -5.30
C LEU A 100 -9.01 -5.08 -5.01
N THR A 101 -9.54 -4.66 -3.86
CA THR A 101 -9.48 -3.27 -3.42
C THR A 101 -8.67 -3.16 -2.14
N LEU A 102 -7.65 -2.30 -2.15
CA LEU A 102 -6.78 -2.00 -1.02
C LEU A 102 -7.06 -0.57 -0.55
N VAL A 103 -7.54 -0.40 0.67
CA VAL A 103 -7.96 0.90 1.20
C VAL A 103 -7.03 1.31 2.34
N GLY A 104 -6.20 2.33 2.13
CA GLY A 104 -5.21 2.80 3.11
C GLY A 104 -4.20 1.72 3.50
N SER A 105 -3.97 0.72 2.64
CA SER A 105 -3.09 -0.41 2.91
C SER A 105 -1.63 -0.03 2.71
N PRO A 106 -0.72 -0.18 3.70
CA PRO A 106 0.68 0.18 3.56
C PRO A 106 1.46 -0.91 2.80
N VAL A 107 1.19 -1.04 1.51
CA VAL A 107 1.80 -2.05 0.64
C VAL A 107 3.31 -1.87 0.55
N GLY A 108 3.81 -0.64 0.50
CA GLY A 108 5.25 -0.31 0.56
C GLY A 108 5.89 -0.45 1.93
N GLY A 109 5.11 -0.86 2.93
CA GLY A 109 5.51 -0.81 4.34
C GLY A 109 5.20 0.54 4.98
N ALA A 110 5.09 0.55 6.30
CA ALA A 110 4.92 1.78 7.09
C ALA A 110 5.90 1.82 8.26
N ASP A 111 6.52 2.99 8.53
CA ASP A 111 7.22 3.23 9.79
C ASP A 111 6.22 3.59 10.88
N LEU A 112 5.57 2.56 11.40
CA LEU A 112 4.74 2.64 12.60
C LEU A 112 5.59 2.65 13.88
N GLY A 113 6.92 2.79 13.78
CA GLY A 113 7.83 2.78 14.93
C GLY A 113 7.43 3.78 16.01
N ARG A 114 6.89 4.96 15.65
CA ARG A 114 6.40 5.92 16.66
C ARG A 114 5.11 5.52 17.36
N LEU A 115 4.27 4.68 16.74
CA LEU A 115 3.00 4.21 17.32
C LEU A 115 3.18 2.95 18.18
N LEU A 116 4.15 2.11 17.84
CA LEU A 116 4.23 0.74 18.36
C LEU A 116 5.54 0.38 19.03
N ASP A 117 6.63 1.06 18.68
CA ASP A 117 7.97 0.72 19.14
C ASP A 117 8.82 1.99 19.28
N PRO A 118 8.62 2.78 20.36
CA PRO A 118 9.34 4.02 20.59
C PRO A 118 10.87 3.84 20.66
N LEU A 119 11.37 2.61 20.79
CA LEU A 119 12.78 2.24 20.80
C LEU A 119 13.28 1.71 19.44
N LYS A 120 12.41 1.58 18.43
CA LYS A 120 12.72 1.11 17.06
C LYS A 120 13.44 -0.25 16.99
N LEU A 121 13.11 -1.17 17.89
CA LEU A 121 13.67 -2.53 17.93
C LEU A 121 13.09 -3.45 16.85
N GLY A 122 11.98 -3.09 16.20
CA GLY A 122 11.42 -3.84 15.08
C GLY A 122 10.90 -5.21 15.50
N VAL A 123 10.23 -5.31 16.65
CA VAL A 123 9.71 -6.59 17.17
C VAL A 123 8.18 -6.59 17.11
N GLY A 124 7.60 -7.69 16.63
CA GLY A 124 6.15 -7.89 16.56
C GLY A 124 5.51 -7.33 15.30
N ILE A 125 4.26 -6.84 15.42
CA ILE A 125 3.46 -6.42 14.25
C ILE A 125 4.08 -5.23 13.50
N ALA A 126 4.82 -4.36 14.18
CA ALA A 126 5.48 -3.21 13.54
C ALA A 126 6.47 -3.63 12.44
N ALA A 127 7.23 -4.71 12.66
CA ALA A 127 8.13 -5.24 11.64
C ALA A 127 7.37 -5.85 10.45
N ASP A 128 6.28 -6.55 10.73
CA ASP A 128 5.44 -7.12 9.68
C ASP A 128 4.77 -6.02 8.84
N LEU A 129 4.35 -4.91 9.45
CA LEU A 129 3.76 -3.75 8.76
C LEU A 129 4.80 -2.88 8.06
N GLY A 130 6.06 -2.90 8.50
CA GLY A 130 7.17 -2.22 7.85
C GLY A 130 7.73 -2.93 6.62
N ARG A 131 7.34 -4.20 6.39
CA ARG A 131 7.81 -4.98 5.24
C ARG A 131 7.17 -4.51 3.94
N ASP A 132 8.01 -4.20 2.95
CA ASP A 132 7.59 -3.93 1.58
C ASP A 132 6.98 -5.17 0.91
N ARG A 133 5.72 -5.04 0.49
CA ARG A 133 4.93 -6.03 -0.25
C ARG A 133 4.56 -5.55 -1.65
N ARG A 134 5.10 -4.44 -2.13
CA ARG A 134 4.85 -3.94 -3.49
C ARG A 134 5.18 -4.95 -4.58
N PRO A 135 6.30 -5.71 -4.53
CA PRO A 135 6.56 -6.75 -5.53
C PRO A 135 5.48 -7.84 -5.56
N LEU A 136 4.98 -8.23 -4.39
CA LEU A 136 3.89 -9.19 -4.27
C LEU A 136 2.58 -8.61 -4.84
N ALA A 137 2.22 -7.39 -4.43
CA ALA A 137 1.03 -6.72 -4.89
C ALA A 137 1.05 -6.45 -6.40
N ALA A 138 2.20 -6.08 -6.96
CA ALA A 138 2.36 -5.84 -8.40
C ALA A 138 2.13 -7.10 -9.23
N ARG A 139 2.59 -8.26 -8.73
CA ARG A 139 2.35 -9.56 -9.38
C ARG A 139 0.88 -9.96 -9.31
N ILE A 140 0.22 -9.72 -8.18
CA ILE A 140 -1.22 -9.94 -8.04
C ILE A 140 -2.00 -9.00 -8.97
N ALA A 141 -1.66 -7.71 -8.98
CA ALA A 141 -2.33 -6.71 -9.82
C ALA A 141 -2.12 -6.92 -11.33
N ALA A 142 -1.06 -7.64 -11.73
CA ALA A 142 -0.88 -8.05 -13.11
C ALA A 142 -1.88 -9.12 -13.57
N ALA A 143 -2.52 -9.84 -12.64
CA ALA A 143 -3.48 -10.92 -12.92
C ALA A 143 -4.90 -10.61 -12.45
N ILE A 144 -5.06 -9.77 -11.42
CA ILE A 144 -6.33 -9.42 -10.78
C ILE A 144 -6.54 -7.91 -10.92
N THR A 145 -7.70 -7.49 -11.40
CA THR A 145 -8.06 -6.07 -11.47
C THR A 145 -8.00 -5.46 -10.07
N THR A 146 -7.03 -4.57 -9.85
CA THR A 146 -6.71 -4.05 -8.53
C THR A 146 -6.88 -2.54 -8.45
N LEU A 147 -7.54 -2.07 -7.39
CA LEU A 147 -7.64 -0.66 -7.02
C LEU A 147 -6.97 -0.42 -5.67
N SER A 148 -6.14 0.62 -5.59
CA SER A 148 -5.64 1.16 -4.34
C SER A 148 -6.25 2.55 -4.07
N ILE A 149 -6.76 2.74 -2.84
CA ILE A 149 -7.37 4.00 -2.40
C ILE A 149 -6.57 4.54 -1.21
N ALA A 150 -6.03 5.74 -1.33
CA ALA A 150 -5.38 6.48 -0.25
C ALA A 150 -6.31 7.56 0.33
N GLY A 151 -6.18 7.83 1.62
CA GLY A 151 -6.66 9.08 2.22
C GLY A 151 -5.56 10.14 2.24
N ASP A 152 -5.94 11.40 2.30
CA ASP A 152 -4.99 12.51 2.44
C ASP A 152 -5.56 13.63 3.32
N VAL A 153 -5.00 13.82 4.52
CA VAL A 153 -5.39 14.89 5.45
C VAL A 153 -4.32 15.97 5.61
N ASP A 154 -3.09 15.69 5.20
CA ASP A 154 -1.93 16.56 5.43
C ASP A 154 -1.01 16.73 4.21
N ARG A 155 -1.54 16.45 3.02
CA ARG A 155 -0.83 16.49 1.72
C ARG A 155 0.31 15.49 1.67
N GLY A 156 0.06 14.26 2.08
CA GLY A 156 1.06 13.20 2.05
C GLY A 156 0.71 11.95 2.84
N SER A 157 -0.29 12.00 3.71
CA SER A 157 -0.78 10.85 4.46
C SER A 157 -2.24 10.99 4.87
N ASP A 158 -2.84 9.88 5.26
CA ASP A 158 -4.15 9.86 5.91
C ASP A 158 -4.06 10.08 7.45
N GLY A 159 -2.91 10.56 7.93
CA GLY A 159 -2.56 10.72 9.34
C GLY A 159 -1.96 9.47 9.98
N THR A 160 -1.86 8.35 9.26
CA THR A 160 -1.20 7.12 9.73
C THR A 160 -0.32 6.53 8.66
N ILE A 161 -0.84 6.38 7.45
CA ILE A 161 -0.21 5.74 6.30
C ILE A 161 0.11 6.79 5.24
N THR A 162 1.34 6.78 4.75
CA THR A 162 1.76 7.69 3.67
C THR A 162 1.08 7.29 2.37
N ILE A 163 0.70 8.29 1.56
CA ILE A 163 0.12 8.05 0.24
C ILE A 163 1.03 7.12 -0.59
N GLU A 164 2.34 7.37 -0.52
CA GLU A 164 3.34 6.63 -1.29
C GLU A 164 3.33 5.12 -0.99
N SER A 165 3.22 4.76 0.29
CA SER A 165 3.17 3.35 0.72
C SER A 165 1.91 2.61 0.25
N THR A 166 0.86 3.32 -0.17
CA THR A 166 -0.37 2.68 -0.68
C THR A 166 -0.31 2.33 -2.17
N ARG A 167 0.66 2.88 -2.90
CA ARG A 167 0.72 2.71 -4.36
C ARG A 167 1.05 1.27 -4.75
N VAL A 168 0.26 0.71 -5.66
CA VAL A 168 0.44 -0.64 -6.20
C VAL A 168 0.69 -0.57 -7.71
N PRO A 169 1.89 -0.96 -8.18
CA PRO A 169 2.14 -1.08 -9.61
C PRO A 169 1.15 -2.03 -10.29
N ASN A 170 0.82 -1.76 -11.55
CA ASN A 170 -0.21 -2.47 -12.33
C ASN A 170 -1.65 -2.31 -11.82
N GLY A 171 -1.87 -1.61 -10.71
CA GLY A 171 -3.20 -1.27 -10.19
C GLY A 171 -3.64 0.14 -10.59
N GLN A 172 -4.94 0.40 -10.46
CA GLN A 172 -5.49 1.76 -10.45
C GLN A 172 -5.28 2.38 -9.07
N PHE A 173 -5.21 3.71 -9.01
CA PHE A 173 -4.91 4.46 -7.79
C PHE A 173 -5.76 5.72 -7.67
N VAL A 174 -6.41 5.87 -6.52
CA VAL A 174 -7.19 7.06 -6.18
C VAL A 174 -6.72 7.62 -4.83
N CYS A 175 -6.53 8.94 -4.77
CA CYS A 175 -6.24 9.64 -3.52
C CYS A 175 -7.43 10.54 -3.15
N LEU A 176 -7.97 10.36 -1.94
CA LEU A 176 -9.13 11.08 -1.45
C LEU A 176 -8.72 12.10 -0.38
N GLY A 177 -8.68 13.38 -0.79
CA GLY A 177 -8.42 14.49 0.12
C GLY A 177 -9.50 14.64 1.21
N GLY A 178 -9.06 15.01 2.42
CA GLY A 178 -9.87 15.26 3.60
C GLY A 178 -10.32 14.03 4.39
N ILE A 179 -9.81 12.83 4.06
CA ILE A 179 -10.25 11.57 4.70
C ILE A 179 -9.09 10.96 5.50
N SER A 180 -9.29 10.81 6.81
CA SER A 180 -8.31 10.19 7.71
C SER A 180 -8.30 8.67 7.61
N HIS A 181 -7.23 8.04 8.11
CA HIS A 181 -7.03 6.59 8.05
C HIS A 181 -8.23 5.80 8.58
N ALA A 182 -8.74 6.19 9.75
CA ALA A 182 -9.85 5.53 10.41
C ALA A 182 -11.18 5.74 9.67
N ALA A 183 -11.36 6.88 8.99
CA ALA A 183 -12.58 7.20 8.25
C ALA A 183 -12.66 6.40 6.93
N LEU A 184 -11.53 6.05 6.31
CA LEU A 184 -11.48 5.30 5.05
C LEU A 184 -12.26 3.97 5.09
N ARG A 185 -12.41 3.35 6.27
CA ARG A 185 -13.06 2.04 6.44
C ARG A 185 -14.49 1.97 5.92
N CYS A 186 -15.24 3.07 5.97
CA CYS A 186 -16.65 3.10 5.58
C CYS A 186 -17.12 4.47 5.04
N HIS A 187 -16.18 5.33 4.63
CA HIS A 187 -16.53 6.65 4.13
C HIS A 187 -17.34 6.55 2.81
N PRO A 188 -18.43 7.33 2.62
CA PRO A 188 -19.26 7.26 1.41
C PRO A 188 -18.49 7.46 0.10
N ARG A 189 -17.51 8.39 0.07
CA ARG A 189 -16.62 8.56 -1.09
C ARG A 189 -15.77 7.33 -1.40
N VAL A 190 -15.38 6.53 -0.39
CA VAL A 190 -14.67 5.26 -0.65
C VAL A 190 -15.61 4.26 -1.31
N VAL A 191 -16.84 4.15 -0.81
CA VAL A 191 -17.88 3.30 -1.41
C VAL A 191 -18.14 3.67 -2.87
N GLU A 192 -18.27 4.96 -3.15
CA GLU A 192 -18.48 5.48 -4.52
C GLU A 192 -17.35 5.05 -5.45
N GLN A 193 -16.08 5.22 -5.05
CA GLN A 193 -14.94 4.81 -5.87
C GLN A 193 -14.93 3.29 -6.12
N ILE A 194 -15.19 2.48 -5.10
CA ILE A 194 -15.22 1.03 -5.26
C ILE A 194 -16.37 0.60 -6.19
N GLN A 195 -17.54 1.24 -6.08
CA GLN A 195 -18.68 0.93 -6.95
C GLN A 195 -18.43 1.33 -8.41
N GLN A 196 -17.79 2.48 -8.67
CA GLN A 196 -17.37 2.89 -10.01
C GLN A 196 -16.37 1.88 -10.59
N PHE A 197 -15.36 1.52 -9.79
CA PHE A 197 -14.37 0.51 -10.17
C PHE A 197 -15.00 -0.85 -10.52
N TRP A 198 -15.94 -1.35 -9.71
CA TRP A 198 -16.64 -2.61 -9.99
C TRP A 198 -17.57 -2.56 -11.21
N LYS A 199 -17.94 -1.37 -11.68
CA LYS A 199 -18.69 -1.20 -12.95
C LYS A 199 -17.78 -1.20 -14.17
N GLY A 200 -16.46 -1.22 -13.97
CA GLY A 200 -15.46 -1.15 -15.04
C GLY A 200 -14.99 0.27 -15.37
N ASP A 201 -15.34 1.26 -14.54
CA ASP A 201 -14.83 2.62 -14.73
C ASP A 201 -13.32 2.65 -14.52
N SER A 202 -12.60 3.31 -15.42
CA SER A 202 -11.18 3.59 -15.25
C SER A 202 -11.02 4.85 -14.40
N LEU A 203 -10.66 4.68 -13.14
CA LEU A 203 -10.48 5.76 -12.16
C LEU A 203 -9.13 6.45 -12.30
N SER A 204 -8.12 5.73 -12.81
CA SER A 204 -6.81 6.26 -13.14
C SER A 204 -6.13 5.41 -14.21
N ALA A 205 -5.08 5.95 -14.84
CA ALA A 205 -4.13 5.10 -15.53
C ALA A 205 -3.52 4.08 -14.55
N LEU A 206 -3.11 2.92 -15.06
CA LEU A 206 -2.37 1.95 -14.26
C LEU A 206 -1.05 2.56 -13.80
N LEU A 207 -0.75 2.40 -12.52
CA LEU A 207 0.53 2.86 -11.98
C LEU A 207 1.67 2.08 -12.64
N SER A 208 2.50 2.81 -13.37
CA SER A 208 3.73 2.29 -13.96
C SER A 208 4.89 2.63 -13.01
N PRO A 209 5.78 1.68 -12.68
CA PRO A 209 6.95 1.96 -11.86
C PRO A 209 7.86 2.98 -12.56
N HIS A 210 8.24 4.05 -11.86
CA HIS A 210 9.26 4.97 -12.37
C HIS A 210 10.65 4.33 -12.13
N PRO A 211 11.52 4.16 -13.14
CA PRO A 211 12.78 3.41 -13.01
C PRO A 211 13.67 3.92 -11.87
N LEU A 212 13.85 5.24 -11.77
CA LEU A 212 14.61 5.86 -10.67
C LEU A 212 13.96 5.62 -9.30
N VAL A 213 12.63 5.62 -9.20
CA VAL A 213 11.93 5.35 -7.93
C VAL A 213 12.17 3.90 -7.50
N GLU A 214 12.11 2.95 -8.43
CA GLU A 214 12.44 1.56 -8.13
C GLU A 214 13.88 1.41 -7.66
N GLN A 215 14.84 2.05 -8.32
CA GLN A 215 16.24 2.02 -7.88
C GLN A 215 16.43 2.64 -6.48
N LEU A 216 15.74 3.74 -6.18
CA LEU A 216 15.76 4.35 -4.84
C LEU A 216 15.16 3.41 -3.78
N ARG A 217 14.07 2.70 -4.10
CA ARG A 217 13.44 1.73 -3.19
C ARG A 217 14.31 0.49 -2.93
N GLN A 218 15.20 0.12 -3.86
CA GLN A 218 16.16 -0.97 -3.65
C GLN A 218 17.32 -0.61 -2.70
N ILE A 219 17.46 0.67 -2.30
CA ILE A 219 18.47 1.07 -1.33
C ILE A 219 18.16 0.41 0.02
N PRO A 220 19.10 -0.33 0.64
CA PRO A 220 18.89 -0.94 1.94
C PRO A 220 18.37 0.07 2.98
N GLY A 221 17.31 -0.30 3.69
CA GLY A 221 16.70 0.57 4.70
C GLY A 221 15.87 1.75 4.18
N MET A 222 15.64 1.84 2.86
CA MET A 222 14.73 2.83 2.28
C MET A 222 13.30 2.62 2.79
N THR A 223 12.70 3.70 3.28
CA THR A 223 11.31 3.71 3.77
C THR A 223 10.56 4.85 3.10
N ASP A 224 9.37 4.57 2.58
CA ASP A 224 8.49 5.60 1.98
C ASP A 224 8.15 6.68 3.01
N ALA A 225 8.19 7.94 2.57
CA ALA A 225 8.09 9.09 3.46
C ALA A 225 7.00 10.06 3.02
N HIS A 226 6.69 10.99 3.92
CA HIS A 226 5.82 12.12 3.62
C HIS A 226 6.59 13.19 2.85
N GLN A 227 5.98 13.77 1.82
CA GLN A 227 6.55 14.84 0.99
C GLN A 227 6.71 16.22 1.68
N ARG A 228 6.46 16.35 2.99
CA ARG A 228 6.32 17.67 3.66
C ARG A 228 7.62 18.47 3.67
N ASP A 229 8.75 17.77 3.66
CA ASP A 229 10.07 18.38 3.68
C ASP A 229 10.67 18.50 2.26
N PHE A 230 9.89 18.20 1.21
CA PHE A 230 10.34 18.33 -0.19
C PHE A 230 10.83 19.74 -0.51
N ALA A 231 10.10 20.77 -0.06
CA ALA A 231 10.47 22.18 -0.25
C ALA A 231 11.76 22.58 0.49
N ARG A 232 12.22 21.78 1.45
CA ARG A 232 13.46 22.00 2.21
C ARG A 232 14.64 21.24 1.62
N ALA A 233 14.38 20.32 0.68
CA ALA A 233 15.40 19.49 0.08
C ALA A 233 16.18 20.27 -0.98
N THR A 234 17.49 20.10 -0.99
CA THR A 234 18.38 20.74 -1.95
C THR A 234 18.65 19.79 -3.12
N PRO A 235 18.67 20.27 -4.37
CA PRO A 235 19.07 19.47 -5.52
C PRO A 235 20.46 18.85 -5.33
N TRP A 236 20.56 17.55 -5.60
CA TRP A 236 21.81 16.79 -5.53
C TRP A 236 22.29 16.34 -6.92
N HIS A 237 21.36 15.90 -7.77
CA HIS A 237 21.66 15.54 -9.16
C HIS A 237 20.43 15.71 -10.06
N THR A 238 20.64 16.14 -11.30
CA THR A 238 19.60 16.30 -12.32
C THR A 238 19.94 15.42 -13.52
N PHE A 239 19.00 14.58 -13.92
CA PHE A 239 19.13 13.64 -15.03
C PHE A 239 18.82 14.31 -16.37
N ALA A 240 19.06 13.59 -17.47
CA ALA A 240 18.87 14.12 -18.82
C ALA A 240 17.40 14.44 -19.15
N ASP A 241 16.46 13.72 -18.55
CA ASP A 241 15.01 13.93 -18.69
C ASP A 241 14.47 15.08 -17.81
N GLY A 242 15.34 15.79 -17.10
CA GLY A 242 14.96 16.89 -16.21
C GLY A 242 14.54 16.46 -14.80
N THR A 243 14.35 15.16 -14.55
CA THR A 243 14.12 14.66 -13.19
C THR A 243 15.33 14.97 -12.31
N ASN A 244 15.12 15.21 -11.01
CA ASN A 244 16.21 15.50 -10.09
C ASN A 244 16.03 14.83 -8.74
N ILE A 245 17.13 14.28 -8.22
CA ILE A 245 17.22 13.82 -6.83
C ILE A 245 17.49 15.04 -5.95
N ARG A 246 16.65 15.21 -4.93
CA ARG A 246 16.85 16.20 -3.86
C ARG A 246 17.10 15.49 -2.54
N LEU A 247 17.96 16.08 -1.72
CA LEU A 247 18.30 15.55 -0.41
C LEU A 247 17.97 16.55 0.68
N TRP A 248 17.49 16.05 1.80
CA TRP A 248 17.28 16.83 3.01
C TRP A 248 17.79 16.05 4.22
N LEU A 249 18.54 16.71 5.10
CA LEU A 249 18.94 16.15 6.38
C LEU A 249 18.01 16.69 7.45
N SER A 250 17.27 15.81 8.11
CA SER A 250 16.37 16.22 9.18
C SER A 250 17.16 16.74 10.39
N PRO A 251 16.53 17.50 11.31
CA PRO A 251 17.18 17.94 12.55
C PRO A 251 17.71 16.78 13.42
N PHE A 252 17.18 15.57 13.21
CA PHE A 252 17.62 14.34 13.86
C PHE A 252 18.71 13.60 13.05
N GLY A 253 19.29 14.22 12.04
CA GLY A 253 20.34 13.62 11.22
C GLY A 253 19.87 12.45 10.35
N ILE A 254 18.59 12.39 10.00
CA ILE A 254 18.04 11.34 9.11
C ILE A 254 18.08 11.86 7.67
N HIS A 255 18.63 11.07 6.75
CA HIS A 255 18.69 11.42 5.34
C HIS A 255 17.35 11.13 4.64
N HIS A 256 16.72 12.18 4.14
CA HIS A 256 15.57 12.10 3.25
C HIS A 256 16.01 12.27 1.80
N VAL A 257 15.37 11.49 0.93
CA VAL A 257 15.57 11.51 -0.51
C VAL A 257 14.24 11.77 -1.18
N PHE A 258 14.26 12.65 -2.17
CA PHE A 258 13.11 12.94 -3.00
C PHE A 258 13.50 12.82 -4.46
N LEU A 259 12.56 12.35 -5.28
CA LEU A 259 12.64 12.48 -6.73
C LEU A 259 11.65 13.55 -7.16
N ALA A 260 12.14 14.57 -7.85
CA ALA A 260 11.34 15.63 -8.45
C ALA A 260 11.24 15.43 -9.97
N SER A 261 10.09 15.78 -10.56
CA SER A 261 9.92 15.87 -12.02
C SER A 261 10.65 17.10 -12.58
N ALA A 262 10.63 17.24 -13.91
CA ALA A 262 11.15 18.44 -14.58
C ALA A 262 10.34 19.70 -14.23
N GLU A 263 9.05 19.53 -13.92
CA GLU A 263 8.09 20.57 -13.50
C GLU A 263 8.15 20.88 -11.99
N ASP A 264 9.06 20.24 -11.27
CA ASP A 264 9.25 20.34 -9.82
C ASP A 264 8.14 19.70 -8.96
N ASP A 265 7.41 18.73 -9.51
CA ASP A 265 6.48 17.91 -8.74
C ASP A 265 7.23 16.79 -7.99
N CYS A 266 6.84 16.52 -6.73
CA CYS A 266 7.42 15.42 -5.96
C CYS A 266 6.88 14.07 -6.47
N LEU A 267 7.71 13.34 -7.21
CA LEU A 267 7.40 12.00 -7.75
C LEU A 267 7.57 10.88 -6.72
N TYR A 268 8.50 11.06 -5.79
CA TYR A 268 8.78 10.08 -4.73
C TYR A 268 9.41 10.76 -3.51
N SER A 269 9.12 10.21 -2.34
CA SER A 269 9.73 10.62 -1.08
C SER A 269 10.06 9.39 -0.25
N GLY A 270 11.29 9.33 0.24
CA GLY A 270 11.77 8.27 1.13
C GLY A 270 12.80 8.79 2.11
N TYR A 271 13.15 7.98 3.10
CA TYR A 271 14.30 8.22 3.98
C TYR A 271 15.01 6.92 4.32
N VAL A 272 16.23 7.08 4.79
CA VAL A 272 17.08 5.97 5.25
C VAL A 272 17.54 6.28 6.67
N GLY A 273 17.41 5.31 7.57
CA GLY A 273 17.88 5.42 8.96
C GLY A 273 19.41 5.52 9.04
N TRP A 274 19.93 5.89 10.22
CA TRP A 274 21.38 6.06 10.43
C TRP A 274 22.19 4.81 10.07
N LEU A 275 21.66 3.63 10.39
CA LEU A 275 22.33 2.33 10.12
C LEU A 275 22.64 2.12 8.64
N HIS A 276 21.84 2.71 7.74
CA HIS A 276 21.92 2.47 6.30
C HIS A 276 22.41 3.69 5.51
N SER A 277 22.94 4.70 6.20
CA SER A 277 23.38 5.95 5.55
C SER A 277 24.56 5.73 4.61
N GLY A 278 25.43 4.75 4.89
CA GLY A 278 26.54 4.40 4.00
C GLY A 278 26.05 3.83 2.67
N GLU A 279 25.10 2.89 2.72
CA GLU A 279 24.49 2.28 1.55
C GLU A 279 23.74 3.33 0.71
N LEU A 280 23.04 4.27 1.35
CA LEU A 280 22.41 5.39 0.65
C LEU A 280 23.41 6.16 -0.22
N TRP A 281 24.52 6.60 0.37
CA TRP A 281 25.52 7.39 -0.36
C TRP A 281 26.20 6.58 -1.47
N HIS A 282 26.44 5.29 -1.23
CA HIS A 282 26.98 4.39 -2.24
C HIS A 282 26.03 4.25 -3.44
N SER A 283 24.76 3.95 -3.20
CA SER A 283 23.75 3.78 -4.24
C SER A 283 23.48 5.07 -5.02
N LEU A 284 23.40 6.22 -4.35
CA LEU A 284 23.30 7.51 -5.03
C LEU A 284 24.52 7.76 -5.93
N GLY A 285 25.72 7.48 -5.42
CA GLY A 285 26.96 7.56 -6.19
C GLY A 285 26.93 6.74 -7.47
N ALA A 286 26.44 5.50 -7.40
CA ALA A 286 26.26 4.61 -8.55
C ALA A 286 25.24 5.16 -9.56
N LEU A 287 24.07 5.62 -9.10
CA LEU A 287 23.04 6.22 -9.96
C LEU A 287 23.58 7.41 -10.79
N ARG A 288 24.40 8.24 -10.17
CA ARG A 288 25.02 9.38 -10.85
C ARG A 288 26.10 8.97 -11.85
N ALA A 289 26.81 7.86 -11.60
CA ALA A 289 27.82 7.36 -12.53
C ALA A 289 27.14 6.78 -13.78
N ASP A 290 26.09 5.98 -13.60
CA ASP A 290 25.32 5.39 -14.71
C ASP A 290 24.66 6.47 -15.58
N ALA A 291 24.15 7.54 -14.95
CA ALA A 291 23.57 8.69 -15.66
C ALA A 291 24.58 9.50 -16.49
N LYS A 292 25.88 9.43 -16.16
CA LYS A 292 26.93 10.05 -16.97
C LYS A 292 27.27 9.19 -18.19
N LEU A 293 27.34 7.88 -18.01
CA LEU A 293 27.66 6.93 -19.09
C LEU A 293 26.59 6.90 -20.19
N SER A 294 25.33 7.20 -19.87
CA SER A 294 24.24 7.30 -20.86
C SER A 294 24.22 8.61 -21.66
N ARG A 295 25.06 9.60 -21.33
CA ARG A 295 25.21 10.86 -22.10
C ARG A 295 26.33 10.82 -23.14
N ASP A 296 27.20 9.82 -23.10
CA ASP A 296 28.41 9.72 -23.93
C ASP A 296 28.23 8.85 -25.20
N TRP A 297 26.98 8.58 -25.62
CA TRP A 297 26.59 7.91 -26.86
C TRP A 297 25.64 8.78 -27.68
#